data_AF-A0A1G0JGL0-F1
#
_entry.id   AF-A0A1G0JGL0-F1
#
_cell.length_a   1.000
_cell.length_b   1.000
_cell.length_c   1.000
_cell.angle_alpha   90.00
_cell.angle_beta   90.00
_cell.angle_gamma   90.00
#
_symmetry.space_group_name_H-M   'P 1'
#
loop_
_entity.id
_entity.type
_entity.pdbx_description
1 polymer ?
#
loop_
_entity_poly.entity_id
_entity_poly.type
_entity_poly.pdbx_seq_one_letter_code
_entity_poly.pdbx_strand_id
1 'polypeptide(L)' 'MHRLVGILQLFMSGLLGCMALATLINMVLIAMRPETISVVNAFLGQGVIIIFMAVWSRVFFVKGMERVRQQD' A
#
# COMPACT_ATOMS: atom_id res chain seq x y z
N MET A 1 22.86 11.89 -5.22
CA MET A 1 21.55 11.71 -5.89
C MET A 1 20.94 10.34 -5.59
N HIS A 2 21.63 9.22 -5.80
CA HIS A 2 21.07 7.86 -5.63
C HIS A 2 20.58 7.52 -4.20
N ARG A 3 21.31 7.91 -3.14
CA ARG A 3 20.90 7.67 -1.74
C ARG A 3 19.60 8.37 -1.36
N LEU A 4 19.46 9.64 -1.76
CA LEU A 4 18.24 10.44 -1.55
C LEU A 4 17.04 9.82 -2.25
N VAL A 5 17.23 9.31 -3.48
CA VAL A 5 16.19 8.59 -4.22
C VAL A 5 15.82 7.28 -3.52
N GLY A 6 16.80 6.55 -2.97
CA GLY A 6 16.54 5.33 -2.18
C GLY A 6 15.76 5.60 -0.90
N ILE A 7 16.11 6.64 -0.15
CA ILE A 7 15.38 7.07 1.07
C ILE A 7 13.95 7.49 0.73
N LEU A 8 13.77 8.26 -0.36
CA LEU A 8 12.44 8.66 -0.81
C LEU A 8 11.57 7.46 -1.22
N GLN A 9 12.15 6.45 -1.87
CA GLN A 9 11.45 5.21 -2.22
C GLN A 9 11.05 4.40 -0.99
N LEU A 10 11.90 4.33 0.04
CA LEU A 10 11.57 3.69 1.31
C LEU A 10 10.45 4.42 2.05
N PHE A 11 10.47 5.76 2.04
CA PHE A 11 9.40 6.56 2.62
C PHE A 11 8.07 6.35 1.90
N MET A 12 8.07 6.35 0.56
CA MET A 12 6.89 6.04 -0.25
C MET A 12 6.38 4.62 -0.03
N SER A 13 7.27 3.64 0.13
CA SER A 13 6.90 2.27 0.48
C SER A 13 6.14 2.22 1.82
N GLY A 14 6.64 2.90 2.84
CA GLY A 14 5.99 3.01 4.15
C GLY A 14 4.61 3.67 4.05
N LEU A 15 4.51 4.79 3.33
CA LEU A 15 3.24 5.48 3.08
C LEU A 15 2.20 4.58 2.40
N LEU A 16 2.59 3.87 1.34
CA LEU A 16 1.71 2.92 0.64
C LEU A 16 1.25 1.78 1.56
N GLY A 17 2.13 1.30 2.44
CA GLY A 17 1.78 0.31 3.46
C GLY A 17 0.74 0.84 4.46
N CYS A 18 0.94 2.05 4.97
CA CYS A 18 -0.02 2.72 5.85
C CYS A 18 -1.38 2.94 5.17
N MET A 19 -1.39 3.37 3.91
CA MET A 19 -2.62 3.57 3.14
C MET A 19 -3.36 2.25 2.88
N ALA A 20 -2.64 1.17 2.58
CA ALA A 20 -3.24 -0.16 2.43
C ALA A 20 -3.92 -0.62 3.73
N LEU A 21 -3.27 -0.42 4.88
CA LEU A 21 -3.85 -0.72 6.20
C LEU A 21 -5.08 0.14 6.51
N ALA A 22 -5.02 1.44 6.25
CA ALA A 22 -6.15 2.35 6.44
C ALA A 22 -7.35 1.95 5.56
N THR A 23 -7.08 1.54 4.33
CA THR A 23 -8.12 1.07 3.40
C THR A 23 -8.73 -0.25 3.89
N LEU A 24 -7.92 -1.16 4.45
CA LEU A 24 -8.41 -2.41 5.04
C LEU A 24 -9.31 -2.15 6.26
N ILE A 25 -8.91 -1.23 7.14
CA ILE A 25 -9.75 -0.81 8.28
C ILE A 25 -11.07 -0.20 7.77
N ASN A 26 -11.00 0.68 6.77
CA ASN A 26 -12.19 1.29 6.17
C ASN A 26 -13.13 0.23 5.56
N MET A 27 -12.57 -0.79 4.91
CA MET A 27 -13.33 -1.90 4.34
C MET A 27 -14.07 -2.69 5.43
N VAL A 28 -13.43 -2.99 6.56
CA VAL A 28 -14.08 -3.63 7.72
C VAL A 28 -15.22 -2.77 8.29
N LEU A 29 -15.03 -1.45 8.38
CA LEU A 29 -16.07 -0.52 8.83
C LEU A 29 -17.26 -0.47 7.85
N ILE A 30 -17.01 -0.55 6.55
CA ILE A 30 -18.06 -0.60 5.52
C ILE A 30 -18.82 -1.93 5.59
N ALA A 31 -18.15 -3.06 5.86
CA ALA A 31 -18.80 -4.37 6.02
C ALA A 31 -19.88 -4.39 7.11
N MET A 32 -19.73 -3.55 8.12
CA MET A 32 -20.67 -3.47 9.24
C MET A 32 -21.98 -2.75 8.86
N ARG A 33 -22.07 -2.13 7.67
CA ARG A 33 -23.30 -1.49 7.19
C ARG A 33 -24.19 -2.49 6.44
N PRO A 34 -25.50 -2.55 6.75
CA PRO A 34 -26.44 -3.51 6.17
C PRO A 34 -26.90 -3.11 4.75
N GLU A 35 -25.95 -2.89 3.82
CA GLU A 35 -26.21 -2.53 2.41
C GLU A 35 -25.72 -3.64 1.47
N THR A 36 -26.53 -4.68 1.26
CA THR A 36 -26.08 -6.01 0.80
C THR A 36 -25.57 -6.13 -0.64
N ILE A 37 -25.80 -5.16 -1.53
CA ILE A 37 -25.30 -5.21 -2.94
C ILE A 37 -24.13 -4.24 -3.17
N SER A 38 -24.19 -3.04 -2.60
CA SER A 38 -23.14 -2.02 -2.75
C SER A 38 -21.86 -2.39 -1.99
N VAL A 39 -22.01 -3.01 -0.82
CA VAL A 39 -20.87 -3.43 0.02
C VAL A 39 -20.01 -4.46 -0.70
N VAL A 40 -20.59 -5.48 -1.34
CA VAL A 40 -19.81 -6.52 -2.05
C VAL A 40 -18.99 -5.93 -3.20
N ASN A 41 -19.54 -4.99 -3.96
CA ASN A 41 -18.82 -4.30 -5.03
C ASN A 41 -17.68 -3.43 -4.49
N ALA A 42 -17.93 -2.71 -3.39
CA ALA A 42 -16.90 -1.93 -2.69
C ALA A 42 -15.77 -2.83 -2.16
N PHE A 43 -16.11 -4.02 -1.66
CA PHE A 43 -15.15 -5.01 -1.17
C PHE A 43 -14.22 -5.52 -2.27
N LEU A 44 -14.77 -5.86 -3.44
CA LEU A 44 -13.97 -6.30 -4.59
C LEU A 44 -13.07 -5.18 -5.11
N GLY A 45 -13.62 -3.97 -5.29
CA GLY A 45 -12.85 -2.81 -5.74
C GLY A 45 -11.71 -2.43 -4.78
N GLN A 46 -12.02 -2.33 -3.48
CA GLN A 46 -11.02 -2.01 -2.45
C GLN A 46 -10.01 -3.14 -2.27
N GLY A 47 -10.43 -4.40 -2.37
CA GLY A 47 -9.54 -5.56 -2.30
C GLY A 47 -8.46 -5.53 -3.38
N VAL A 48 -8.83 -5.24 -4.63
CA VAL A 48 -7.86 -5.11 -5.74
C VAL A 48 -6.88 -3.95 -5.48
N ILE A 49 -7.38 -2.80 -4.99
CA ILE A 49 -6.55 -1.63 -4.68
C ILE A 49 -5.56 -1.95 -3.56
N ILE A 50 -5.98 -2.63 -2.50
CA ILE A 50 -5.12 -3.03 -1.38
C ILE A 50 -3.99 -3.94 -1.88
N ILE A 51 -4.30 -4.94 -2.71
CA ILE A 51 -3.29 -5.83 -3.30
C ILE A 51 -2.29 -5.02 -4.14
N PHE A 52 -2.79 -4.11 -4.98
CA PHE A 52 -1.93 -3.28 -5.82
C PHE A 52 -1.01 -2.38 -4.97
N MET A 53 -1.54 -1.72 -3.94
CA MET A 53 -0.76 -0.92 -2.99
C MET A 53 0.29 -1.75 -2.25
N ALA A 54 -0.05 -2.96 -1.81
CA ALA A 54 0.88 -3.84 -1.11
C ALA A 54 2.03 -4.32 -2.01
N VAL A 55 1.72 -4.69 -3.27
CA VAL A 55 2.74 -5.08 -4.27
C VAL A 55 3.68 -3.90 -4.55
N TRP A 56 3.13 -2.71 -4.81
CA TRP A 56 3.96 -1.53 -5.07
C TRP A 56 4.77 -1.09 -3.85
N SER A 57 4.19 -1.15 -2.65
CA SER A 57 4.92 -0.91 -1.40
C SER A 57 6.13 -1.83 -1.29
N ARG A 58 5.98 -3.13 -1.58
CA ARG A 58 7.08 -4.10 -1.58
C ARG A 58 8.13 -3.79 -2.66
N VAL A 59 7.70 -3.45 -3.88
CA VAL A 59 8.63 -3.11 -4.97
C VAL A 59 9.46 -1.88 -4.62
N PHE A 60 8.83 -0.83 -4.08
CA PHE A 60 9.52 0.37 -3.62
C PHE A 60 10.46 0.09 -2.44
N PHE A 61 10.07 -0.82 -1.53
CA PHE A 61 10.92 -1.23 -0.42
C PHE A 61 12.21 -1.90 -0.90
N VAL A 62 12.09 -2.93 -1.75
CA VAL A 62 13.23 -3.69 -2.27
C VAL A 62 14.15 -2.79 -3.07
N LYS A 63 13.61 -2.02 -4.03
CA LYS A 63 14.40 -1.09 -4.84
C LYS A 63 15.02 0.05 -4.01
N GLY A 64 14.30 0.53 -3.01
CA GLY A 64 14.79 1.55 -2.09
C GLY A 64 15.95 1.05 -1.25
N MET A 65 15.84 -0.15 -0.67
CA MET A 65 16.92 -0.80 0.08
C MET A 65 18.14 -1.09 -0.80
N GLU A 66 17.94 -1.62 -2.01
CA GLU A 66 19.04 -1.89 -2.96
C GLU A 66 19.81 -0.60 -3.28
N ARG A 67 19.11 0.51 -3.53
CA ARG A 67 19.74 1.80 -3.81
C ARG A 67 20.47 2.41 -2.63
N VAL A 68 19.99 2.19 -1.41
CA VAL A 68 20.68 2.65 -0.19
C VAL A 68 21.91 1.78 0.07
N ARG A 69 21.80 0.46 -0.08
CA ARG A 69 22.86 -0.52 0.22
C ARG A 69 23.97 -0.57 -0.84
N GLN A 70 23.70 -0.29 -2.11
CA GLN A 70 24.73 -0.24 -3.16
C GLN A 70 25.68 0.98 -3.05
N GLN A 71 25.43 1.89 -2.10
CA GLN A 71 26.25 3.08 -1.89
C GLN A 71 27.03 3.09 -0.57
N ASP A 72 26.88 2.04 0.25
CA ASP A 72 27.72 1.77 1.42
C ASP A 72 28.78 0.73 1.05
#